data_AF-A0A662CP66-F1
#
_entry.id   AF-A0A662CP66-F1
#
_cell.length_a   1.000
_cell.length_b   1.000
_cell.length_c   1.000
_cell.angle_alpha   90.00
_cell.angle_beta   90.00
_cell.angle_gamma   90.00
#
_symmetry.space_group_name_H-M   'P 1'
#
loop_
_entity.id
_entity.type
_entity.pdbx_description
1 polymer ?
#
loop_
_entity_poly.entity_id
_entity_poly.type
_entity_poly.pdbx_seq_one_letter_code
_entity_poly.pdbx_strand_id
1 'polypeptide(L)'
;KNTFFEGGLVSHVGVADPFCPDLSTHLLQAFKESEVTVHDDGTLVVIEGPRFSTRAESNTFRSWGMSIVGMTTAPEAFLAREAELCYASIAHITDYDVWHTSEEDVSVEMVMNIISKNTDYVKDALSYLTQNPPREERACSCQSALESALITNPVVIPKSTRKKLGLLVSKYLED
;
A
#
# COMPACT_ATOMS: atom_id res chain seq x y z
N LYS A 1 12.61 -3.46 -7.10
CA LYS A 1 12.05 -4.67 -7.76
C LYS A 1 10.55 -4.53 -7.72
N ASN A 2 9.85 -4.78 -8.83
CA ASN A 2 8.42 -4.47 -8.96
C ASN A 2 7.50 -5.70 -8.92
N THR A 3 8.07 -6.90 -8.83
CA THR A 3 7.38 -8.19 -8.71
C THR A 3 8.33 -9.24 -8.10
N PHE A 4 7.78 -10.24 -7.42
CA PHE A 4 8.46 -11.47 -7.02
C PHE A 4 8.55 -12.49 -8.17
N PHE A 5 7.67 -12.42 -9.15
CA PHE A 5 7.51 -13.41 -10.21
C PHE A 5 8.47 -13.16 -11.37
N GLU A 6 9.62 -13.85 -11.32
CA GLU A 6 10.67 -13.83 -12.33
C GLU A 6 11.25 -15.24 -12.51
N GLY A 7 12.05 -15.47 -13.56
CA GLY A 7 12.79 -16.73 -13.72
C GLY A 7 11.91 -17.94 -14.08
N GLY A 8 10.94 -17.75 -14.97
CA GLY A 8 10.13 -18.86 -15.51
C GLY A 8 8.89 -19.20 -14.69
N LEU A 9 8.46 -18.32 -13.78
CA LEU A 9 7.12 -18.32 -13.20
C LEU A 9 6.52 -16.92 -13.36
N VAL A 10 5.37 -16.84 -14.03
CA VAL A 10 4.66 -15.60 -14.34
C VAL A 10 3.31 -15.58 -13.61
N SER A 11 3.01 -14.44 -13.00
CA SER A 11 1.76 -14.15 -12.31
C SER A 11 1.20 -12.80 -12.75
N HIS A 12 -0.13 -12.70 -12.87
CA HIS A 12 -0.85 -11.46 -13.12
C HIS A 12 -1.91 -11.23 -12.03
N VAL A 13 -1.47 -10.75 -10.86
CA VAL A 13 -2.40 -10.46 -9.76
C VAL A 13 -3.26 -9.24 -10.06
N GLY A 14 -4.54 -9.32 -9.72
CA GLY A 14 -5.46 -8.18 -9.81
C GLY A 14 -5.11 -7.12 -8.76
N VAL A 15 -4.91 -5.89 -9.22
CA VAL A 15 -4.57 -4.72 -8.36
C VAL A 15 -5.51 -3.53 -8.62
N ALA A 16 -6.71 -3.80 -9.13
CA ALA A 16 -7.73 -2.76 -9.33
C ALA A 16 -8.01 -2.01 -8.02
N ASP A 17 -8.14 -2.77 -6.93
CA ASP A 17 -8.23 -2.28 -5.55
C ASP A 17 -6.98 -2.75 -4.78
N PRO A 18 -5.90 -1.95 -4.73
CA PRO A 18 -4.61 -2.40 -4.19
C PRO A 18 -4.60 -2.53 -2.66
N PHE A 19 -5.58 -1.93 -1.97
CA PHE A 19 -5.72 -1.98 -0.51
C PHE A 19 -6.83 -2.96 -0.09
N CYS A 20 -6.65 -3.60 1.06
CA CYS A 20 -7.59 -4.54 1.64
C CYS A 20 -8.76 -3.77 2.29
N PRO A 21 -10.01 -3.91 1.80
CA PRO A 21 -11.15 -3.14 2.32
C PRO A 21 -11.44 -3.46 3.79
N ASP A 22 -11.33 -4.73 4.19
CA ASP A 22 -11.53 -5.15 5.58
C ASP A 22 -10.48 -4.49 6.49
N LEU A 23 -9.20 -4.52 6.12
CA LEU A 23 -8.13 -3.94 6.93
C LEU A 23 -8.25 -2.41 7.00
N SER A 24 -8.55 -1.75 5.89
CA SER A 24 -8.82 -0.31 5.86
C SER A 24 -9.98 0.08 6.78
N THR A 25 -11.06 -0.71 6.78
CA THR A 25 -12.22 -0.49 7.68
C THR A 25 -11.83 -0.61 9.15
N HIS A 26 -11.04 -1.63 9.50
CA HIS A 26 -10.55 -1.78 10.88
C HIS A 26 -9.60 -0.66 11.28
N LEU A 27 -8.70 -0.22 10.39
CA LEU A 27 -7.82 0.92 10.63
C LEU A 27 -8.66 2.19 10.89
N LEU A 28 -9.68 2.46 10.09
CA LEU A 28 -10.56 3.62 10.29
C LEU A 28 -11.27 3.56 11.64
N GLN A 29 -11.72 2.37 12.07
CA GLN A 29 -12.31 2.19 13.40
C GLN A 29 -11.35 2.54 14.54
N ALA A 30 -10.06 2.23 14.38
CA ALA A 30 -9.03 2.54 15.38
C ALA A 30 -8.83 4.05 15.60
N PHE A 31 -9.22 4.89 14.64
CA PHE A 31 -9.17 6.35 14.76
C PHE A 31 -10.50 7.00 15.17
N LYS A 32 -11.60 6.24 15.32
CA LYS A 32 -12.94 6.80 15.63
C LYS A 32 -12.99 7.60 16.93
N GLU A 33 -12.21 7.20 17.92
CA GLU A 33 -12.13 7.89 19.22
C GLU A 33 -10.97 8.89 19.28
N SER A 34 -10.17 9.00 18.22
CA SER A 34 -9.09 9.98 18.15
C SER A 34 -9.66 11.37 17.81
N GLU A 35 -9.03 12.42 18.33
CA GLU A 35 -9.39 13.81 18.00
C GLU A 35 -8.83 14.26 16.63
N VAL A 36 -8.22 13.34 15.87
CA VAL A 36 -7.57 13.64 14.59
C VAL A 36 -8.60 13.59 13.47
N THR A 37 -8.45 14.50 12.50
CA THR A 37 -9.21 14.42 11.25
C THR A 37 -8.65 13.29 10.39
N VAL A 38 -9.48 12.31 10.07
CA VAL A 38 -9.14 11.20 9.18
C VAL A 38 -10.04 11.23 7.95
N HIS A 39 -9.43 11.06 6.79
CA HIS A 39 -10.11 10.86 5.51
C HIS A 39 -10.13 9.36 5.20
N ASP A 40 -11.30 8.82 4.89
CA ASP A 40 -11.53 7.38 4.67
C ASP A 40 -11.36 6.94 3.20
N ASP A 41 -11.12 7.88 2.29
CA ASP A 41 -10.84 7.65 0.88
C ASP A 41 -9.82 8.69 0.35
N GLY A 42 -9.12 8.33 -0.72
CA GLY A 42 -8.20 9.18 -1.43
C GLY A 42 -7.44 8.41 -2.52
N THR A 43 -7.12 9.11 -3.62
CA THR A 43 -6.27 8.56 -4.67
C THR A 43 -4.83 9.01 -4.47
N LEU A 44 -3.89 8.06 -4.42
CA LEU A 44 -2.47 8.31 -4.25
C LEU A 44 -1.73 8.20 -5.59
N VAL A 45 -1.00 9.24 -5.96
CA VAL A 45 0.04 9.16 -7.00
C VAL A 45 1.39 8.83 -6.35
N VAL A 46 2.06 7.81 -6.88
CA VAL A 46 3.42 7.45 -6.44
C VAL A 46 4.42 7.90 -7.49
N ILE A 47 5.35 8.77 -7.11
CA ILE A 47 6.44 9.25 -7.96
C ILE A 47 7.76 8.59 -7.55
N GLU A 48 8.75 8.58 -8.45
CA GLU A 48 10.04 7.92 -8.20
C GLU A 48 10.87 8.58 -7.09
N GLY A 49 10.78 9.91 -6.93
CA GLY A 49 11.71 10.65 -6.08
C GLY A 49 13.16 10.65 -6.63
N PRO A 50 14.18 11.04 -5.83
CA PRO A 50 14.10 11.59 -4.47
C PRO A 50 13.73 13.09 -4.46
N ARG A 51 13.61 13.73 -5.62
CA ARG A 51 13.14 15.12 -5.71
C ARG A 51 11.64 15.21 -5.44
N PHE A 52 11.20 16.33 -4.90
CA PHE A 52 9.79 16.70 -4.90
C PHE A 52 9.30 17.04 -6.32
N SER A 53 7.99 17.12 -6.47
CA SER A 53 7.33 17.54 -7.69
C SER A 53 7.69 18.99 -8.04
N THR A 54 7.65 19.31 -9.33
CA THR A 54 7.54 20.69 -9.81
C THR A 54 6.08 21.15 -9.69
N ARG A 55 5.83 22.47 -9.67
CA ARG A 55 4.44 22.99 -9.64
C ARG A 55 3.61 22.50 -10.83
N ALA A 56 4.24 22.30 -11.99
CA ALA A 56 3.57 21.78 -13.17
C ALA A 56 3.12 20.32 -12.96
N GLU A 57 3.97 19.47 -12.36
CA GLU A 57 3.62 18.10 -12.00
C GLU A 57 2.50 18.07 -10.95
N SER A 58 2.61 18.83 -9.87
CA SER A 58 1.57 18.90 -8.83
C SER A 58 0.21 19.32 -9.41
N ASN A 59 0.19 20.35 -10.25
CA ASN A 59 -1.04 20.78 -10.93
C ASN A 59 -1.59 19.72 -11.90
N THR A 60 -0.70 18.97 -12.56
CA THR A 60 -1.10 17.86 -13.44
C THR A 60 -1.76 16.75 -12.62
N PHE A 61 -1.17 16.31 -11.52
CA PHE A 61 -1.74 15.27 -10.66
C PHE A 61 -3.09 15.69 -10.07
N ARG A 62 -3.22 16.95 -9.65
CA ARG A 62 -4.50 17.52 -9.22
C ARG A 62 -5.55 17.50 -10.32
N SER A 63 -5.17 17.82 -11.56
CA SER A 63 -6.08 17.78 -12.71
C SER A 63 -6.55 16.35 -13.03
N TRP A 64 -5.80 15.33 -12.63
CA TRP A 64 -6.19 13.91 -12.72
C TRP A 64 -7.12 13.46 -11.59
N GLY A 65 -7.38 14.32 -10.60
CA GLY A 65 -8.18 13.99 -9.41
C GLY A 65 -7.39 13.28 -8.30
N MET A 66 -6.05 13.31 -8.34
CA MET A 66 -5.22 12.72 -7.29
C MET A 66 -5.36 13.51 -5.99
N SER A 67 -5.54 12.81 -4.87
CA SER A 67 -5.72 13.39 -3.55
C SER A 67 -4.40 13.67 -2.86
N ILE A 68 -3.44 12.74 -2.96
CA ILE A 68 -2.15 12.79 -2.28
C ILE A 68 -1.02 12.30 -3.20
N VAL A 69 0.22 12.73 -2.91
CA VAL A 69 1.44 12.29 -3.57
C VAL A 69 2.37 11.62 -2.56
N GLY A 70 3.06 10.57 -2.99
CA GLY A 70 4.03 9.84 -2.17
C GLY A 70 5.09 9.14 -3.04
N MET A 71 5.97 8.37 -2.41
CA MET A 71 7.11 7.74 -3.11
C MET A 71 7.30 6.24 -2.79
N THR A 72 6.51 5.66 -1.88
CA THR A 72 6.82 4.33 -1.30
C THR A 72 5.75 3.27 -1.52
N THR A 73 4.48 3.65 -1.65
CA THR A 73 3.36 2.68 -1.70
C THR A 73 3.39 1.78 -2.94
N ALA A 74 3.96 2.24 -4.05
CA ALA A 74 4.27 1.41 -5.20
C ALA A 74 5.79 1.20 -5.27
N PRO A 75 6.30 -0.04 -5.39
CA PRO A 75 5.56 -1.29 -5.64
C PRO A 75 5.12 -2.05 -4.37
N GLU A 76 5.24 -1.47 -3.16
CA GLU A 76 4.97 -2.18 -1.90
C GLU A 76 3.57 -2.84 -1.85
N ALA A 77 2.51 -2.11 -2.22
CA ALA A 77 1.15 -2.63 -2.26
C ALA A 77 0.98 -3.80 -3.24
N PHE A 78 1.69 -3.76 -4.38
CA PHE A 78 1.65 -4.82 -5.39
C PHE A 78 2.37 -6.08 -4.92
N LEU A 79 3.53 -5.90 -4.26
CA LEU A 79 4.27 -7.00 -3.66
C LEU A 79 3.49 -7.64 -2.50
N ALA A 80 2.80 -6.84 -1.68
CA ALA A 80 1.94 -7.37 -0.64
C ALA A 80 0.78 -8.19 -1.22
N ARG A 81 0.20 -7.74 -2.34
CA ARG A 81 -0.83 -8.49 -3.09
C ARG A 81 -0.28 -9.79 -3.67
N GLU A 82 0.91 -9.78 -4.25
CA GLU A 82 1.62 -10.98 -4.74
C GLU A 82 1.98 -11.96 -3.61
N ALA A 83 2.14 -11.47 -2.39
CA ALA A 83 2.37 -12.29 -1.20
C ALA A 83 1.07 -12.70 -0.48
N GLU A 84 -0.10 -12.36 -1.03
CA GLU A 84 -1.42 -12.64 -0.49
C GLU A 84 -1.64 -12.10 0.94
N LEU A 85 -1.01 -10.96 1.22
CA LEU A 85 -1.13 -10.25 2.48
C LEU A 85 -2.25 -9.20 2.38
N CYS A 86 -3.03 -9.06 3.46
CA CYS A 86 -3.89 -7.88 3.62
C CYS A 86 -2.98 -6.66 3.81
N TYR A 87 -3.06 -5.70 2.90
CA TYR A 87 -2.27 -4.47 2.93
C TYR A 87 -3.19 -3.26 2.93
N ALA A 88 -2.92 -2.26 3.77
CA ALA A 88 -3.61 -0.99 3.82
C ALA A 88 -2.61 0.10 4.18
N SER A 89 -2.90 1.34 3.79
CA SER A 89 -2.00 2.47 4.01
C SER A 89 -2.64 3.52 4.90
N ILE A 90 -1.92 3.97 5.92
CA ILE A 90 -2.22 5.21 6.64
C ILE A 90 -1.30 6.27 6.04
N ALA A 91 -1.85 7.19 5.24
CA ALA A 91 -1.10 8.28 4.65
C ALA A 91 -1.08 9.50 5.59
N HIS A 92 0.12 9.97 5.93
CA HIS A 92 0.30 11.15 6.77
C HIS A 92 0.38 12.38 5.87
N ILE A 93 -0.57 13.29 6.01
CA ILE A 93 -0.52 14.57 5.29
C ILE A 93 0.49 15.46 6.00
N THR A 94 1.63 15.71 5.36
CA THR A 94 2.72 16.52 5.90
C THR A 94 2.76 17.92 5.33
N ASP A 95 2.21 18.14 4.15
CA ASP A 95 2.29 19.39 3.43
C ASP A 95 1.31 19.38 2.25
N TYR A 96 1.24 20.49 1.54
CA TYR A 96 0.43 20.65 0.34
C TYR A 96 1.24 20.49 -0.95
N ASP A 97 2.32 19.70 -0.94
CA ASP A 97 3.28 19.62 -2.05
C ASP A 97 3.73 21.05 -2.44
N VAL A 98 3.92 21.36 -3.73
CA VAL A 98 4.33 22.70 -4.18
C VAL A 98 3.22 23.47 -4.93
N TRP A 99 1.96 23.02 -4.89
CA TRP A 99 0.87 23.67 -5.63
C TRP A 99 0.31 24.90 -4.90
N HIS A 100 0.38 24.93 -3.57
CA HIS A 100 -0.23 25.97 -2.78
C HIS A 100 0.66 27.22 -2.73
N THR A 101 0.22 28.32 -3.34
CA THR A 101 1.04 29.54 -3.47
C THR A 101 1.09 30.40 -2.20
N SER A 102 0.28 30.11 -1.19
CA SER A 102 0.24 30.87 0.07
C SER A 102 0.79 30.11 1.28
N GLU A 103 1.31 28.90 1.09
CA GLU A 103 2.03 28.12 2.10
C GLU A 103 3.50 28.03 1.68
N GLU A 104 4.41 27.77 2.63
CA GLU A 104 5.83 27.57 2.31
C GLU A 104 6.01 26.29 1.47
N ASP A 105 6.95 26.31 0.52
CA ASP A 105 7.28 25.13 -0.29
C ASP A 105 7.76 23.98 0.61
N VAL A 106 7.42 22.74 0.24
CA VAL A 106 7.77 21.54 1.03
C VAL A 106 9.28 21.44 1.30
N SER A 107 9.64 21.14 2.54
CA SER A 107 11.01 20.89 2.97
C SER A 107 11.09 19.63 3.85
N VAL A 108 12.27 19.00 3.89
CA VAL A 108 12.50 17.79 4.71
C VAL A 108 12.22 18.05 6.19
N GLU A 109 12.58 19.24 6.70
CA GLU A 109 12.37 19.60 8.11
C GLU A 109 10.88 19.69 8.46
N MET A 110 10.08 20.34 7.59
CA MET A 110 8.63 20.43 7.76
C MET A 110 7.98 19.03 7.81
N VAL A 111 8.37 18.16 6.87
CA VAL A 111 7.89 16.77 6.78
C VAL A 111 8.21 16.01 8.07
N MET A 112 9.46 16.06 8.55
CA MET A 112 9.88 15.32 9.75
C MET A 112 9.16 15.79 11.03
N ASN A 113 8.93 17.10 11.16
CA ASN A 113 8.22 17.66 12.31
C ASN A 113 6.77 17.20 12.38
N ILE A 114 6.08 17.13 11.24
CA ILE A 114 4.68 16.69 11.18
C ILE A 114 4.57 15.17 11.33
N ILE A 115 5.48 14.40 10.72
CA ILE A 115 5.54 12.94 10.93
C ILE A 115 5.68 12.62 12.41
N SER A 116 6.55 13.31 13.14
CA SER A 116 6.76 13.08 14.58
C SER A 116 5.45 13.23 15.37
N LYS A 117 4.69 14.31 15.13
CA LYS A 117 3.38 14.52 15.77
C LYS A 117 2.35 13.46 15.37
N ASN A 118 2.29 13.14 14.08
CA ASN A 118 1.31 12.17 13.58
C ASN A 118 1.62 10.73 14.00
N THR A 119 2.88 10.43 14.35
CA THR A 119 3.32 9.09 14.75
C THR A 119 2.65 8.62 16.04
N ASP A 120 2.38 9.52 16.99
CA ASP A 120 1.77 9.13 18.26
C ASP A 120 0.32 8.64 18.06
N TYR A 121 -0.46 9.31 17.22
CA TYR A 121 -1.80 8.85 16.85
C TYR A 121 -1.79 7.48 16.17
N VAL A 122 -0.79 7.19 15.34
CA VAL A 122 -0.65 5.88 14.70
C VAL A 122 -0.27 4.79 15.70
N LYS A 123 0.60 5.09 16.69
CA LYS A 123 0.91 4.12 17.75
C LYS A 123 -0.33 3.74 18.54
N ASP A 124 -1.19 4.72 18.84
CA ASP A 124 -2.44 4.48 19.55
C ASP A 124 -3.40 3.63 18.71
N ALA A 125 -3.54 3.94 17.42
CA ALA A 125 -4.36 3.14 16.50
C ALA A 125 -3.83 1.69 16.35
N LEU A 126 -2.51 1.50 16.25
CA LEU A 126 -1.90 0.16 16.19
C LEU A 126 -2.10 -0.60 17.51
N SER A 127 -2.00 0.10 18.65
CA SER A 127 -2.27 -0.48 19.97
C SER A 127 -3.73 -0.94 20.07
N TYR A 128 -4.67 -0.12 19.60
CA TYR A 128 -6.08 -0.48 19.53
C TYR A 128 -6.31 -1.74 18.67
N LEU A 129 -5.70 -1.81 17.48
CA LEU A 129 -5.85 -2.95 16.57
C LEU A 129 -5.28 -4.26 17.12
N THR A 130 -4.16 -4.19 17.83
CA THR A 130 -3.57 -5.39 18.46
C THR A 130 -4.44 -5.93 19.60
N GLN A 131 -5.16 -5.05 20.32
CA GLN A 131 -6.09 -5.42 21.38
C GLN A 131 -7.46 -5.86 20.84
N ASN A 132 -7.84 -5.35 19.67
CA ASN A 132 -9.10 -5.62 18.98
C ASN A 132 -8.84 -6.19 17.58
N PRO A 133 -8.20 -7.37 17.47
CA PRO A 133 -7.95 -7.97 16.17
C PRO A 133 -9.28 -8.27 15.46
N PRO A 134 -9.32 -8.25 14.13
CA PRO A 134 -10.50 -8.68 13.37
C PRO A 134 -10.95 -10.06 13.84
N ARG A 135 -12.18 -10.16 14.39
CA ARG A 135 -12.72 -11.42 14.95
C ARG A 135 -13.57 -12.21 13.95
N GLU A 136 -14.02 -11.57 12.89
CA GLU A 136 -14.84 -12.17 11.84
C GLU A 136 -13.97 -12.88 10.80
N GLU A 137 -14.54 -13.87 10.10
CA GLU A 137 -13.92 -14.41 8.90
C GLU A 137 -13.69 -13.26 7.89
N ARG A 138 -12.49 -13.21 7.32
CA ARG A 138 -12.13 -12.17 6.35
C ARG A 138 -13.06 -12.28 5.14
N ALA A 139 -13.73 -11.19 4.80
CA ALA A 139 -14.56 -11.10 3.60
C ALA A 139 -13.72 -10.75 2.36
N CYS A 140 -12.52 -10.21 2.55
CA CYS A 140 -11.60 -9.86 1.46
C CYS A 140 -11.00 -11.07 0.74
N SER A 141 -10.67 -10.90 -0.54
CA SER A 141 -10.02 -11.91 -1.39
C SER A 141 -8.48 -11.90 -1.32
N CYS A 142 -7.88 -11.20 -0.36
CA CYS A 142 -6.42 -11.02 -0.32
C CYS A 142 -5.64 -12.33 -0.21
N GLN A 143 -6.15 -13.30 0.57
CA GLN A 143 -5.48 -14.58 0.85
C GLN A 143 -5.49 -15.57 -0.32
N SER A 144 -6.30 -15.31 -1.34
CA SER A 144 -6.43 -16.14 -2.54
C SER A 144 -6.09 -15.37 -3.82
N ALA A 145 -5.42 -14.22 -3.69
CA ALA A 145 -5.10 -13.36 -4.82
C ALA A 145 -4.24 -14.05 -5.91
N LEU A 146 -3.47 -15.09 -5.57
CA LEU A 146 -2.68 -15.85 -6.52
C LEU A 146 -3.43 -17.01 -7.19
N GLU A 147 -4.55 -17.46 -6.62
CA GLU A 147 -5.27 -18.67 -7.05
C GLU A 147 -5.60 -18.67 -8.54
N SER A 148 -6.04 -17.51 -9.06
CA SER A 148 -6.35 -17.32 -10.48
C SER A 148 -5.31 -16.49 -11.24
N ALA A 149 -4.17 -16.16 -10.63
CA ALA A 149 -3.17 -15.26 -11.21
C ALA A 149 -1.99 -16.00 -11.85
N LEU A 150 -1.75 -17.26 -11.47
CA LEU A 150 -0.64 -18.07 -12.00
C LEU A 150 -0.99 -18.64 -13.38
N ILE A 151 -0.25 -18.24 -14.41
CA ILE A 151 -0.49 -18.68 -15.80
C ILE A 151 0.51 -19.73 -16.30
N THR A 152 1.60 -19.94 -15.57
CA THR A 152 2.69 -20.80 -16.03
C THR A 152 2.34 -22.27 -15.77
N ASN A 153 2.49 -23.12 -16.79
CA ASN A 153 2.34 -24.57 -16.60
C ASN A 153 3.30 -25.05 -15.49
N PRO A 154 2.81 -25.68 -14.40
CA PRO A 154 3.64 -26.10 -13.29
C PRO A 154 4.84 -26.96 -13.71
N VAL A 155 4.69 -27.85 -14.69
CA VAL A 155 5.71 -28.81 -15.11
C VAL A 155 6.98 -28.13 -15.65
N VAL A 156 6.86 -26.94 -16.23
CA VAL A 156 7.99 -26.22 -16.84
C VAL A 156 8.67 -25.22 -15.89
N ILE A 157 8.14 -25.02 -14.68
CA ILE A 157 8.72 -24.08 -13.71
C ILE A 157 10.07 -24.62 -13.22
N PRO A 158 11.17 -23.86 -13.36
CA PRO A 158 12.48 -24.29 -12.88
C PRO A 158 12.49 -24.63 -11.38
N LYS A 159 13.20 -25.70 -10.99
CA LYS A 159 13.31 -26.13 -9.58
C LYS A 159 13.88 -25.04 -8.68
N SER A 160 14.82 -24.24 -9.18
CA SER A 160 15.39 -23.09 -8.46
C SER A 160 14.34 -22.02 -8.16
N THR A 161 13.46 -21.73 -9.13
CA THR A 161 12.36 -20.77 -9.00
C THR A 161 11.30 -21.26 -8.03
N ARG A 162 10.90 -22.54 -8.13
CA ARG A 162 9.99 -23.18 -7.16
C ARG A 162 10.52 -23.07 -5.73
N LYS A 163 11.82 -23.36 -5.52
CA LYS A 163 12.45 -23.24 -4.20
C LYS A 163 12.47 -21.79 -3.70
N LYS A 164 12.79 -20.83 -4.57
CA LYS A 164 12.87 -19.41 -4.21
C LYS A 164 11.52 -18.81 -3.84
N LEU A 165 10.47 -19.17 -4.57
CA LEU A 165 9.12 -18.63 -4.40
C LEU A 165 8.20 -19.52 -3.55
N GLY A 166 8.72 -20.63 -2.99
CA GLY A 166 7.91 -21.64 -2.30
C GLY A 166 6.98 -21.07 -1.22
N LEU A 167 7.44 -20.08 -0.45
CA LEU A 167 6.60 -19.42 0.58
C LEU A 167 5.33 -18.78 0.01
N LEU A 168 5.33 -18.37 -1.26
CA LEU A 168 4.21 -17.70 -1.91
C LEU A 168 3.33 -18.68 -2.68
N VAL A 169 3.94 -19.70 -3.31
CA VAL A 169 3.25 -20.54 -4.32
C VAL A 169 3.13 -22.02 -3.98
N SER A 170 3.74 -22.50 -2.90
CA SER A 170 3.70 -23.94 -2.54
C SER A 170 2.28 -24.50 -2.54
N LYS A 171 1.33 -23.80 -1.91
CA LYS A 171 -0.08 -24.21 -1.83
C LYS A 171 -0.80 -24.34 -3.18
N TYR A 172 -0.24 -23.79 -4.27
CA TYR A 172 -0.81 -23.85 -5.62
C TYR A 172 -0.05 -24.78 -6.58
N LEU A 173 1.16 -25.21 -6.20
CA LEU A 173 2.08 -25.95 -7.06
C LEU A 173 2.48 -27.32 -6.52
N GLU A 174 1.96 -27.66 -5.33
CA GLU A 174 2.00 -29.00 -4.74
C GLU A 174 0.81 -29.80 -5.27
N ASP A 175 1.10 -30.97 -5.86
CA ASP A 175 0.12 -32.01 -6.17
C ASP A 175 -0.18 -32.84 -4.92
#